data_AF-A0A2N9MR99-F1
#
_entry.id   AF-A0A2N9MR99-F1
#
_cell.length_a   1.000
_cell.length_b   1.000
_cell.length_c   1.000
_cell.angle_alpha   90.00
_cell.angle_beta   90.00
_cell.angle_gamma   90.00
#
_symmetry.space_group_name_H-M   'P 1'
#
loop_
_entity.id
_entity.type
_entity.pdbx_description
1 polymer ?
#
loop_
_entity_poly.entity_id
_entity_poly.type
_entity_poly.pdbx_seq_one_letter_code
_entity_poly.pdbx_strand_id
1 'polypeptide(L)'
;MGNSGVSISTGVSDLAREKLREAVVAYGRSAFADPRRCEAILRDLCPNAPREIFLLVSALRENVAAQLISHEAMPESAVFAALSHRLAESLGLSEDAARWAVESWRFALDDNPGLKGAGEGLRALTISRTAPAEPEGPPVLAEAASHLDWPWLAMCFLAVAASVMALAGGAWVSFFHYWQTWKGGLVEIAAMAIGLATVGFVQLVAARSFGQMNAPDPRSLDPRTAPFALLPEVLAVLLLPLVPVALPVMWVGEWWSELHAAGLPHTLGFHVIRGFESLLLSVFLWRWIHAMTVIQGRIAVSLVRQR
;
A
#
# COMPACT_ATOMS: atom_id res chain seq x y z
N MET A 1 -45.82 20.85 28.38
CA MET A 1 -46.28 19.76 27.49
C MET A 1 -45.39 19.81 26.25
N GLY A 2 -44.53 18.86 25.91
CA GLY A 2 -44.12 17.60 26.48
C GLY A 2 -42.79 17.26 25.79
N ASN A 3 -41.81 16.89 26.62
CA ASN A 3 -40.47 16.46 26.28
C ASN A 3 -40.51 15.19 25.42
N SER A 4 -39.97 15.19 24.20
CA SER A 4 -39.77 13.97 23.38
C SER A 4 -38.79 14.23 22.24
N GLY A 5 -37.49 13.99 22.46
CA GLY A 5 -36.51 14.05 21.36
C GLY A 5 -35.04 13.82 21.70
N VAL A 6 -34.66 13.70 22.97
CA VAL A 6 -33.26 13.51 23.38
C VAL A 6 -33.18 12.35 24.38
N SER A 7 -32.85 11.13 23.92
CA SER A 7 -32.50 10.02 24.85
C SER A 7 -31.78 8.81 24.23
N ILE A 8 -31.23 8.88 23.01
CA ILE A 8 -30.35 7.79 22.51
C ILE A 8 -29.17 8.42 21.74
N SER A 9 -28.05 8.69 22.41
CA SER A 9 -26.68 8.84 21.84
C SER A 9 -25.63 9.36 22.85
N THR A 10 -26.02 9.95 24.00
CA THR A 10 -25.06 10.63 24.90
C THR A 10 -23.99 9.68 25.46
N GLY A 11 -24.38 8.49 25.93
CA GLY A 11 -23.42 7.54 26.54
C GLY A 11 -22.34 7.02 25.59
N VAL A 12 -22.63 6.87 24.29
CA VAL A 12 -21.63 6.39 23.29
C VAL A 12 -20.70 7.54 22.89
N SER A 13 -21.23 8.75 22.73
CA SER A 13 -20.44 9.96 22.48
C SER A 13 -19.49 10.26 23.64
N ASP A 14 -19.95 10.13 24.88
CA ASP A 14 -19.14 10.38 26.07
C ASP A 14 -18.04 9.31 26.23
N LEU A 15 -18.37 8.03 26.01
CA LEU A 15 -17.39 6.94 26.02
C LEU A 15 -16.28 7.15 24.97
N ALA A 16 -16.63 7.53 23.74
CA ALA A 16 -15.64 7.78 22.69
C ALA A 16 -14.69 8.93 23.06
N ARG A 17 -15.22 9.99 23.68
CA ARG A 17 -14.45 11.14 24.18
C ARG A 17 -13.51 10.74 25.33
N GLU A 18 -13.96 9.90 26.26
CA GLU A 18 -13.11 9.35 27.32
C GLU A 18 -12.00 8.47 26.78
N LYS A 19 -12.32 7.57 25.82
CA LYS A 19 -11.32 6.70 25.18
C LYS A 19 -10.29 7.47 24.36
N LEU A 20 -10.69 8.57 23.73
CA LEU A 20 -9.73 9.48 23.11
C LEU A 20 -8.74 10.03 24.13
N ARG A 21 -9.21 10.51 25.29
CA ARG A 21 -8.34 11.02 26.36
C ARG A 21 -7.39 9.94 26.89
N GLU A 22 -7.89 8.74 27.14
CA GLU A 22 -7.06 7.58 27.55
C GLU A 22 -5.96 7.30 26.51
N ALA A 23 -6.30 7.32 25.22
CA ALA A 23 -5.34 7.12 24.14
C ALA A 23 -4.28 8.23 24.11
N VAL A 24 -4.67 9.50 24.30
CA VAL A 24 -3.73 10.64 24.36
C VAL A 24 -2.76 10.49 25.53
N VAL A 25 -3.23 10.08 26.71
CA VAL A 25 -2.37 9.81 27.87
C VAL A 25 -1.41 8.64 27.60
N ALA A 26 -1.93 7.54 27.03
CA ALA A 26 -1.17 6.31 26.87
C ALA A 26 -0.07 6.42 25.80
N TYR A 27 -0.36 7.07 24.67
CA TYR A 27 0.50 7.06 23.50
C TYR A 27 1.19 8.40 23.19
N GLY A 28 0.73 9.51 23.77
CA GLY A 28 1.32 10.85 23.56
C GLY A 28 1.17 11.36 22.12
N ARG A 29 1.93 12.40 21.76
CA ARG A 29 1.78 13.10 20.45
C ARG A 29 2.03 12.20 19.23
N SER A 30 2.92 11.21 19.36
CA SER A 30 3.34 10.36 18.24
C SER A 30 2.22 9.49 17.66
N ALA A 31 1.20 9.13 18.46
CA ALA A 31 0.06 8.35 17.98
C ALA A 31 -0.97 9.18 17.20
N PHE A 32 -0.97 10.49 17.39
CA PHE A 32 -1.91 11.41 16.75
C PHE A 32 -1.27 12.26 15.66
N ALA A 33 0.02 12.06 15.38
CA ALA A 33 0.69 12.63 14.21
C ALA A 33 0.23 11.98 12.89
N ASP A 34 -0.21 10.71 12.93
CA ASP A 34 -0.77 10.00 11.78
C ASP A 34 -2.26 9.69 12.02
N PRO A 35 -3.18 10.28 11.23
CA PRO A 35 -4.62 10.00 11.33
C PRO A 35 -5.00 8.53 11.17
N ARG A 36 -4.25 7.74 10.37
CA ARG A 36 -4.55 6.31 10.18
C ARG A 36 -4.25 5.51 11.45
N ARG A 37 -3.14 5.83 12.11
CA ARG A 37 -2.75 5.22 13.38
C ARG A 37 -3.74 5.58 14.50
N CYS A 38 -4.16 6.84 14.56
CA CYS A 38 -5.22 7.29 15.47
C CYS A 38 -6.53 6.52 15.23
N GLU A 39 -6.95 6.37 13.98
CA GLU A 39 -8.17 5.62 13.61
C GLU A 39 -8.11 4.16 14.06
N ALA A 40 -6.98 3.48 13.87
CA ALA A 40 -6.77 2.11 14.32
C ALA A 40 -6.88 1.99 15.84
N ILE A 41 -6.16 2.84 16.59
CA ILE A 41 -6.20 2.85 18.05
C ILE A 41 -7.62 3.09 18.58
N LEU A 42 -8.34 4.06 18.00
CA LEU A 42 -9.71 4.35 18.44
C LEU A 42 -10.67 3.20 18.10
N ARG A 43 -10.52 2.54 16.93
CA ARG A 43 -11.33 1.35 16.61
C ARG A 43 -11.11 0.20 17.58
N ASP A 44 -9.87 0.01 18.03
CA ASP A 44 -9.56 -1.04 19.01
C ASP A 44 -10.15 -0.72 20.40
N LEU A 45 -10.19 0.57 20.78
CA LEU A 45 -10.68 1.01 22.09
C LEU A 45 -12.21 1.17 22.15
N CYS A 46 -12.86 1.56 21.06
CA CYS A 46 -14.32 1.77 21.01
C CYS A 46 -14.95 1.25 19.70
N PRO A 47 -15.00 -0.09 19.49
CA PRO A 47 -15.50 -0.68 18.24
C PRO A 47 -16.97 -0.36 17.93
N ASN A 48 -17.75 0.00 18.94
CA ASN A 48 -19.19 0.30 18.82
C ASN A 48 -19.49 1.78 18.49
N ALA A 49 -18.47 2.62 18.24
CA ALA A 49 -18.63 4.07 18.03
C ALA A 49 -18.05 4.55 16.67
N PRO A 50 -18.38 3.93 15.53
CA PRO A 50 -17.75 4.23 14.23
C PRO A 50 -18.02 5.67 13.75
N ARG A 51 -19.16 6.26 14.12
CA ARG A 51 -19.52 7.65 13.76
C ARG A 51 -18.64 8.64 14.52
N GLU A 52 -18.46 8.41 15.81
CA GLU A 52 -17.65 9.23 16.70
C GLU A 52 -16.18 9.14 16.30
N ILE A 53 -15.68 7.94 16.01
CA ILE A 53 -14.33 7.72 15.47
C ILE A 53 -14.13 8.52 14.19
N PHE A 54 -15.08 8.46 13.26
CA PHE A 54 -15.01 9.22 12.01
C PHE A 54 -14.90 10.73 12.27
N LEU A 55 -15.71 11.28 13.18
CA LEU A 55 -15.67 12.71 13.52
C LEU A 55 -14.32 13.11 14.14
N LEU A 56 -13.80 12.32 15.08
CA LEU A 56 -12.53 12.58 15.75
C LEU A 56 -11.33 12.50 14.79
N VAL A 57 -11.28 11.47 13.95
CA VAL A 57 -10.21 11.30 12.95
C VAL A 57 -10.29 12.39 11.88
N SER A 58 -11.48 12.80 11.48
CA SER A 58 -11.68 13.87 10.52
C SER A 58 -11.21 15.22 11.06
N ALA A 59 -11.52 15.54 12.31
CA ALA A 59 -10.99 16.73 12.98
C ALA A 59 -9.44 16.70 13.06
N LEU A 60 -8.84 15.52 13.26
CA LEU A 60 -7.38 15.37 13.26
C LEU A 60 -6.78 15.63 11.87
N ARG A 61 -7.41 15.15 10.80
CA ARG A 61 -6.98 15.41 9.40
C ARG A 61 -7.03 16.89 9.04
N GLU A 62 -8.01 17.62 9.58
CA GLU A 62 -8.18 19.07 9.42
C GLU A 62 -7.28 19.90 10.38
N ASN A 63 -6.28 19.26 11.00
CA ASN A 63 -5.31 19.89 11.90
C ASN A 63 -5.92 20.60 13.12
N VAL A 64 -7.13 20.22 13.54
CA VAL A 64 -7.81 20.80 14.71
C VAL A 64 -6.97 20.62 15.97
N ALA A 65 -6.44 19.42 16.21
CA ALA A 65 -5.64 19.12 17.39
C ALA A 65 -4.35 19.96 17.48
N ALA A 66 -3.68 20.19 16.36
CA ALA A 66 -2.47 21.01 16.31
C ALA A 66 -2.78 22.49 16.60
N GLN A 67 -3.90 23.00 16.06
CA GLN A 67 -4.34 24.38 16.26
C GLN A 67 -4.82 24.64 17.69
N LEU A 68 -5.41 23.65 18.35
CA LEU A 68 -5.75 23.74 19.78
C LEU A 68 -4.52 23.73 20.70
N ILE A 69 -3.40 23.16 20.27
CA ILE A 69 -2.14 23.15 21.03
C ILE A 69 -1.36 24.45 20.82
N SER A 70 -1.41 25.03 19.61
CA SER A 70 -0.79 26.32 19.31
C SER A 70 -1.50 27.43 20.08
N HIS A 71 -0.76 28.13 20.95
CA HIS A 71 -1.29 29.27 21.69
C HIS A 71 -1.37 30.49 20.75
N GLU A 72 -2.53 30.70 20.12
CA GLU A 72 -2.82 31.94 19.41
C GLU A 72 -3.43 32.98 20.36
N ALA A 73 -3.18 34.26 20.07
CA ALA A 73 -3.62 35.42 20.87
C ALA A 73 -5.16 35.68 20.83
N MET A 74 -5.95 34.74 20.33
CA MET A 74 -7.41 34.86 20.22
C MET A 74 -8.12 34.32 21.47
N PRO A 75 -9.31 34.86 21.81
CA PRO A 75 -10.17 34.27 22.84
C PRO A 75 -10.53 32.83 22.48
N GLU A 76 -10.45 31.92 23.46
CA GLU A 76 -10.70 30.50 23.29
C GLU A 76 -12.05 30.22 22.60
N SER A 77 -13.12 30.92 22.99
CA SER A 77 -14.44 30.77 22.38
C SER A 77 -14.45 31.10 20.87
N ALA A 78 -13.64 32.05 20.42
CA ALA A 78 -13.54 32.42 19.00
C ALA A 78 -12.79 31.34 18.19
N VAL A 79 -11.74 30.74 18.77
CA VAL A 79 -11.00 29.64 18.15
C VAL A 79 -11.90 28.42 17.96
N PHE A 80 -12.70 28.07 18.97
CA PHE A 80 -13.64 26.95 18.88
C PHE A 80 -14.70 27.17 17.81
N ALA A 81 -15.30 28.36 17.76
CA ALA A 81 -16.30 28.69 16.76
C ALA A 81 -15.71 28.63 15.34
N ALA A 82 -14.52 29.18 15.13
CA ALA A 82 -13.85 29.16 13.83
C ALA A 82 -13.49 27.74 13.37
N LEU A 83 -12.94 26.91 14.28
CA LEU A 83 -12.59 25.52 13.99
C LEU A 83 -13.82 24.65 13.71
N SER A 84 -14.90 24.84 14.47
CA SER A 84 -16.15 24.11 14.28
C SER A 84 -16.80 24.46 12.95
N HIS A 85 -16.91 25.75 12.63
CA HIS A 85 -17.46 26.22 11.35
C HIS A 85 -16.65 25.72 10.16
N ARG A 86 -15.31 25.81 10.23
CA ARG A 86 -14.43 25.32 9.16
C ARG A 86 -14.59 23.82 8.93
N LEU A 87 -14.65 23.03 10.00
CA LEU A 87 -14.83 21.58 9.95
C LEU A 87 -16.23 21.20 9.41
N ALA A 88 -17.25 21.98 9.75
CA ALA A 88 -18.60 21.82 9.22
C ALA A 88 -18.66 22.08 7.72
N GLU A 89 -18.10 23.19 7.25
CA GLU A 89 -18.06 23.55 5.82
C GLU A 89 -17.21 22.59 4.99
N SER A 90 -16.01 22.22 5.46
CA SER A 90 -15.07 21.41 4.67
C SER A 90 -15.55 19.97 4.45
N LEU A 91 -16.30 19.41 5.40
CA LEU A 91 -16.73 18.01 5.39
C LEU A 91 -18.25 17.84 5.23
N GLY A 92 -19.00 18.94 5.09
CA GLY A 92 -20.46 18.91 5.00
C GLY A 92 -21.13 18.35 6.26
N LEU A 93 -20.55 18.60 7.44
CA LEU A 93 -21.08 18.11 8.72
C LEU A 93 -22.10 19.09 9.30
N SER A 94 -23.01 18.59 10.13
CA SER A 94 -23.83 19.46 10.98
C SER A 94 -22.95 20.22 11.97
N GLU A 95 -23.27 21.48 12.23
CA GLU A 95 -22.54 22.34 13.17
C GLU A 95 -22.33 21.69 14.55
N ASP A 96 -23.35 20.99 15.06
CA ASP A 96 -23.27 20.30 16.36
C ASP A 96 -22.29 19.13 16.36
N ALA A 97 -22.13 18.42 15.24
CA ALA A 97 -21.18 17.31 15.11
C ALA A 97 -19.74 17.82 14.98
N ALA A 98 -19.55 18.93 14.25
CA ALA A 98 -18.25 19.59 14.15
C ALA A 98 -17.82 20.16 15.51
N ARG A 99 -18.73 20.85 16.21
CA ARG A 99 -18.50 21.36 17.56
C ARG A 99 -18.15 20.25 18.54
N TRP A 100 -18.91 19.15 18.54
CA TRP A 100 -18.63 18.00 19.39
C TRP A 100 -17.22 17.42 19.16
N ALA A 101 -16.75 17.38 17.92
CA ALA A 101 -15.42 16.88 17.59
C ALA A 101 -14.31 17.79 18.13
N VAL A 102 -14.45 19.11 17.96
CA VAL A 102 -13.49 20.11 18.46
C VAL A 102 -13.44 20.08 19.99
N GLU A 103 -14.59 20.04 20.67
CA GLU A 103 -14.67 19.92 22.12
C GLU A 103 -14.04 18.63 22.65
N SER A 104 -14.24 17.51 21.95
CA SER A 104 -13.67 16.22 22.35
C SER A 104 -12.14 16.23 22.23
N TRP A 105 -11.60 16.87 21.20
CA TRP A 105 -10.15 17.07 21.08
C TRP A 105 -9.61 17.99 22.18
N ARG A 106 -10.29 19.11 22.48
CA ARG A 106 -9.88 19.95 23.62
C ARG A 106 -9.84 19.14 24.91
N PHE A 107 -10.91 18.42 25.20
CA PHE A 107 -11.02 17.61 26.42
C PHE A 107 -9.89 16.58 26.55
N ALA A 108 -9.49 15.96 25.44
CA ALA A 108 -8.38 15.01 25.43
C ALA A 108 -7.00 15.66 25.63
N LEU A 109 -6.84 16.90 25.17
CA LEU A 109 -5.60 17.68 25.25
C LEU A 109 -5.43 18.43 26.59
N ASP A 110 -6.53 18.70 27.30
CA ASP A 110 -6.53 19.51 28.52
C ASP A 110 -5.78 18.84 29.68
N ASP A 111 -4.83 19.60 30.24
CA ASP A 111 -3.92 19.23 31.33
C ASP A 111 -3.31 17.81 31.23
N ASN A 112 -2.96 17.37 30.01
CA ASN A 112 -2.52 16.00 29.78
C ASN A 112 -0.99 15.83 29.98
N PRO A 113 -0.52 15.00 30.93
CA PRO A 113 0.90 14.79 31.18
C PRO A 113 1.64 14.10 30.02
N GLY A 114 0.95 13.27 29.22
CA GLY A 114 1.54 12.59 28.04
C GLY A 114 1.90 13.52 26.88
N LEU A 115 1.48 14.79 26.96
CA LEU A 115 1.82 15.85 26.01
C LEU A 115 2.89 16.81 26.54
N LYS A 116 3.29 16.71 27.83
CA LYS A 116 4.33 17.51 28.47
C LYS A 116 5.69 16.80 28.30
N GLY A 117 6.71 17.48 27.76
CA GLY A 117 8.04 16.91 27.49
C GLY A 117 8.22 16.43 26.04
N ALA A 118 9.06 15.41 25.80
CA ALA A 118 9.45 14.91 24.46
C ALA A 118 8.31 14.26 23.63
N GLY A 119 7.08 14.24 24.14
CA GLY A 119 5.89 13.77 23.41
C GLY A 119 5.69 12.25 23.38
N GLU A 120 6.45 11.50 24.18
CA GLU A 120 6.35 10.05 24.34
C GLU A 120 5.39 9.70 25.50
N GLY A 121 4.32 8.96 25.20
CA GLY A 121 3.29 8.59 26.18
C GLY A 121 3.78 7.63 27.28
N LEU A 122 2.99 7.47 28.34
CA LEU A 122 3.36 6.68 29.52
C LEU A 122 3.72 5.21 29.21
N ARG A 123 3.10 4.62 28.17
CA ARG A 123 3.42 3.26 27.74
C ARG A 123 4.77 3.15 27.03
N ALA A 124 5.19 4.18 26.29
CA ALA A 124 6.51 4.22 25.66
C ALA A 124 7.63 4.30 26.72
N LEU A 125 7.43 5.13 27.75
CA LEU A 125 8.34 5.23 28.89
C LEU A 125 8.42 3.95 29.73
N THR A 126 7.32 3.20 29.82
CA THR A 126 7.30 1.92 30.55
C THR A 126 8.07 0.82 29.82
N ILE A 127 7.97 0.74 28.49
CA ILE A 127 8.72 -0.23 27.67
C ILE A 127 10.24 0.08 27.72
N SER A 128 10.61 1.36 27.68
CA SER A 128 12.02 1.78 27.72
C SER A 128 12.69 1.52 29.09
N ARG A 129 11.93 1.56 30.19
CA ARG A 129 12.47 1.37 31.55
C ARG A 129 12.65 -0.09 31.97
N THR A 130 12.01 -1.05 31.29
CA THR A 130 12.10 -2.48 31.62
C THR A 130 13.17 -3.24 30.84
N ALA A 131 13.89 -2.59 29.92
CA ALA A 131 15.06 -3.20 29.28
C ALA A 131 16.23 -3.26 30.27
N PRO A 132 16.84 -4.43 30.53
CA PRO A 132 18.07 -4.51 31.33
C PRO A 132 19.18 -3.73 30.61
N ALA A 133 19.97 -2.95 31.35
CA ALA A 133 21.16 -2.30 30.83
C ALA A 133 22.19 -3.37 30.40
N GLU A 134 22.23 -3.66 29.10
CA GLU A 134 23.25 -4.50 28.47
C GLU A 134 24.56 -3.69 28.34
N PRO A 135 25.76 -4.30 28.54
CA PRO A 135 27.00 -3.54 28.54
C PRO A 135 27.37 -3.12 27.13
N GLU A 136 27.84 -1.87 26.99
CA GLU A 136 28.34 -1.26 25.75
C GLU A 136 29.46 -2.11 25.10
N GLY A 137 29.07 -3.02 24.19
CA GLY A 137 29.93 -3.73 23.25
C GLY A 137 29.21 -3.77 21.89
N PRO A 138 29.91 -3.65 20.75
CA PRO A 138 29.39 -2.99 19.56
C PRO A 138 28.17 -3.71 18.94
N PRO A 139 26.94 -3.16 19.05
CA PRO A 139 25.74 -3.78 18.51
C PRO A 139 25.11 -2.86 17.46
N VAL A 140 25.77 -2.67 16.33
CA VAL A 140 25.19 -1.85 15.23
C VAL A 140 25.02 -2.66 13.94
N LEU A 141 25.78 -3.74 13.76
CA LEU A 141 25.72 -4.53 12.52
C LEU A 141 24.77 -5.74 12.59
N ALA A 142 24.51 -6.29 13.79
CA ALA A 142 23.70 -7.50 13.92
C ALA A 142 22.19 -7.21 14.01
N GLU A 143 21.79 -6.07 14.59
CA GLU A 143 20.38 -5.76 14.88
C GLU A 143 19.65 -5.10 13.69
N ALA A 144 20.38 -4.33 12.87
CA ALA A 144 19.85 -3.74 11.63
C ALA A 144 19.38 -4.79 10.60
N ALA A 145 19.96 -5.99 10.62
CA ALA A 145 19.58 -7.09 9.73
C ALA A 145 18.25 -7.78 10.11
N SER A 146 17.69 -7.52 11.30
CA SER A 146 16.54 -8.24 11.84
C SER A 146 15.17 -7.69 11.40
N HIS A 147 15.12 -6.52 10.77
CA HIS A 147 13.89 -5.87 10.31
C HIS A 147 13.70 -5.89 8.79
N LEU A 148 14.27 -6.89 8.10
CA LEU A 148 14.06 -7.04 6.66
C LEU A 148 12.66 -7.60 6.40
N ASP A 149 11.83 -6.87 5.64
CA ASP A 149 10.48 -7.27 5.25
C ASP A 149 10.50 -8.40 4.20
N TRP A 150 10.86 -9.60 4.65
CA TRP A 150 10.93 -10.82 3.82
C TRP A 150 9.70 -11.06 2.94
N PRO A 151 8.44 -10.85 3.40
CA PRO A 151 7.27 -11.02 2.55
C PRO A 151 7.27 -10.09 1.33
N TRP A 152 7.69 -8.84 1.52
CA TRP A 152 7.77 -7.85 0.45
C TRP A 152 8.84 -8.25 -0.57
N LEU A 153 10.05 -8.59 -0.10
CA LEU A 153 11.13 -9.04 -0.96
C LEU A 153 10.77 -10.31 -1.72
N ALA A 154 10.11 -11.27 -1.06
CA ALA A 154 9.63 -12.49 -1.72
C ALA A 154 8.67 -12.16 -2.87
N MET A 155 7.78 -11.18 -2.71
CA MET A 155 6.90 -10.73 -3.80
C MET A 155 7.66 -10.02 -4.91
N CYS A 156 8.70 -9.23 -4.61
CA CYS A 156 9.58 -8.65 -5.63
C CYS A 156 10.28 -9.74 -6.44
N PHE A 157 10.86 -10.74 -5.79
CA PHE A 157 11.49 -11.88 -6.46
C PHE A 157 10.48 -12.67 -7.30
N LEU A 158 9.27 -12.88 -6.79
CA LEU A 158 8.21 -13.56 -7.53
C LEU A 158 7.83 -12.78 -8.81
N ALA A 159 7.69 -11.45 -8.73
CA ALA A 159 7.40 -10.61 -9.88
C ALA A 159 8.55 -10.60 -10.92
N VAL A 160 9.80 -10.57 -10.45
CA VAL A 160 11.00 -10.70 -11.30
C VAL A 160 11.03 -12.07 -11.99
N ALA A 161 10.84 -13.15 -11.25
CA ALA A 161 10.83 -14.50 -11.79
C ALA A 161 9.72 -14.70 -12.82
N ALA A 162 8.51 -14.19 -12.53
CA ALA A 162 7.40 -14.20 -13.49
C ALA A 162 7.76 -13.44 -14.79
N SER A 163 8.43 -12.29 -14.68
CA SER A 163 8.86 -11.50 -15.84
C SER A 163 9.89 -12.25 -16.70
N VAL A 164 10.89 -12.85 -16.05
CA VAL A 164 11.91 -13.66 -16.73
C VAL A 164 11.28 -14.87 -17.41
N MET A 165 10.38 -15.59 -16.74
CA MET A 165 9.66 -16.72 -17.32
C MET A 165 8.78 -16.30 -18.50
N ALA A 166 8.10 -15.15 -18.42
CA ALA A 166 7.32 -14.62 -19.53
C ALA A 166 8.20 -14.37 -20.77
N LEU A 167 9.34 -13.69 -20.58
CA LEU A 167 10.27 -13.38 -21.67
C LEU A 167 10.90 -14.64 -22.26
N ALA A 168 11.38 -15.55 -21.41
CA ALA A 168 11.99 -16.80 -21.84
C ALA A 168 10.97 -17.70 -22.56
N GLY A 169 9.75 -17.79 -22.04
CA GLY A 169 8.67 -18.54 -22.67
C GLY A 169 8.27 -17.93 -24.02
N GLY A 170 8.14 -16.61 -24.11
CA GLY A 170 7.86 -15.92 -25.36
C GLY A 170 8.97 -16.12 -26.40
N ALA A 171 10.23 -15.96 -26.00
CA ALA A 171 11.38 -16.23 -26.87
C ALA A 171 11.42 -17.70 -27.32
N TRP A 172 11.12 -18.65 -26.43
CA TRP A 172 11.05 -20.07 -26.77
C TRP A 172 10.01 -20.34 -27.84
N VAL A 173 8.78 -19.85 -27.65
CA VAL A 173 7.68 -20.01 -28.60
C VAL A 173 7.98 -19.33 -29.93
N SER A 174 8.66 -18.18 -29.91
CA SER A 174 9.06 -17.52 -31.16
C SER A 174 10.18 -18.26 -31.90
N PHE A 175 11.24 -18.71 -31.23
CA PHE A 175 12.46 -19.14 -31.94
C PHE A 175 12.65 -20.66 -32.08
N PHE A 176 11.98 -21.47 -31.26
CA PHE A 176 12.18 -22.93 -31.22
C PHE A 176 10.96 -23.72 -31.71
N HIS A 177 10.11 -23.07 -32.48
CA HIS A 177 8.87 -23.59 -33.03
C HIS A 177 9.13 -24.49 -34.25
N TYR A 178 8.62 -25.73 -34.24
CA TYR A 178 8.69 -26.60 -35.42
C TYR A 178 7.52 -27.58 -35.46
N TRP A 179 6.33 -27.11 -35.78
CA TRP A 179 5.23 -28.00 -36.15
C TRP A 179 5.09 -28.09 -37.68
N GLN A 180 5.03 -29.32 -38.17
CA GLN A 180 4.78 -29.62 -39.58
C GLN A 180 3.33 -30.09 -39.82
N THR A 181 2.54 -30.20 -38.74
CA THR A 181 1.18 -30.75 -38.79
C THR A 181 0.21 -29.89 -37.98
N TRP A 182 -1.06 -29.86 -38.40
CA TRP A 182 -2.15 -29.19 -37.69
C TRP A 182 -2.27 -29.60 -36.21
N LYS A 183 -2.09 -30.91 -35.92
CA LYS A 183 -2.11 -31.42 -34.54
C LYS A 183 -0.97 -30.83 -33.69
N GLY A 184 0.22 -30.67 -34.28
CA GLY A 184 1.35 -30.04 -33.61
C GLY A 184 1.04 -28.60 -33.20
N GLY A 185 0.52 -27.80 -34.13
CA GLY A 185 0.15 -26.41 -33.83
C GLY A 185 -0.93 -26.29 -32.75
N LEU A 186 -1.92 -27.19 -32.71
CA LEU A 186 -2.91 -27.21 -31.62
C LEU A 186 -2.32 -27.54 -30.25
N VAL A 187 -1.39 -28.50 -30.18
CA VAL A 187 -0.70 -28.86 -28.93
C VAL A 187 0.06 -27.67 -28.38
N GLU A 188 0.65 -26.88 -29.26
CA GLU A 188 1.49 -25.77 -28.85
C GLU A 188 0.72 -24.49 -28.55
N ILE A 189 -0.41 -24.22 -29.23
CA ILE A 189 -1.41 -23.26 -28.73
C ILE A 189 -1.79 -23.60 -27.29
N ALA A 190 -2.05 -24.88 -27.00
CA ALA A 190 -2.43 -25.30 -25.66
C ALA A 190 -1.27 -25.11 -24.66
N ALA A 191 -0.03 -25.44 -25.04
CA ALA A 191 1.15 -25.24 -24.20
C ALA A 191 1.39 -23.75 -23.91
N MET A 192 1.32 -22.90 -24.93
CA MET A 192 1.43 -21.44 -24.80
C MET A 192 0.32 -20.89 -23.91
N ALA A 193 -0.94 -21.31 -24.11
CA ALA A 193 -2.07 -20.87 -23.29
C ALA A 193 -1.86 -21.21 -21.82
N ILE A 194 -1.42 -22.44 -21.50
CA ILE A 194 -1.14 -22.88 -20.14
C ILE A 194 0.02 -22.08 -19.54
N GLY A 195 1.11 -21.89 -20.29
CA GLY A 195 2.27 -21.11 -19.85
C GLY A 195 1.92 -19.66 -19.52
N LEU A 196 1.27 -18.96 -20.46
CA LEU A 196 0.83 -17.57 -20.28
C LEU A 196 -0.19 -17.43 -19.15
N ALA A 197 -1.13 -18.38 -19.03
CA ALA A 197 -2.11 -18.37 -17.93
C ALA A 197 -1.42 -18.56 -16.57
N THR A 198 -0.46 -19.46 -16.47
CA THR A 198 0.29 -19.73 -15.23
C THR A 198 1.08 -18.50 -14.81
N VAL A 199 1.87 -17.93 -15.73
CA VAL A 199 2.68 -16.73 -15.47
C VAL A 199 1.79 -15.53 -15.16
N GLY A 200 0.70 -15.34 -15.91
CA GLY A 200 -0.27 -14.29 -15.67
C GLY A 200 -1.00 -14.43 -14.32
N PHE A 201 -1.28 -15.67 -13.89
CA PHE A 201 -1.86 -15.94 -12.58
C PHE A 201 -0.89 -15.60 -11.44
N VAL A 202 0.37 -16.02 -11.54
CA VAL A 202 1.43 -15.66 -10.57
C VAL A 202 1.54 -14.14 -10.44
N GLN A 203 1.56 -13.44 -11.58
CA GLN A 203 1.63 -11.99 -11.60
C GLN A 203 0.40 -11.31 -10.98
N LEU A 204 -0.79 -11.86 -11.20
CA LEU A 204 -2.02 -11.37 -10.57
C LEU A 204 -2.01 -11.57 -9.05
N VAL A 205 -1.51 -12.70 -8.57
CA VAL A 205 -1.34 -12.98 -7.14
C VAL A 205 -0.34 -12.00 -6.53
N ALA A 206 0.79 -11.75 -7.20
CA ALA A 206 1.76 -10.75 -6.76
C ALA A 206 1.12 -9.36 -6.68
N ALA A 207 0.42 -8.92 -7.72
CA ALA A 207 -0.25 -7.61 -7.73
C ALA A 207 -1.30 -7.44 -6.63
N ARG A 208 -2.12 -8.48 -6.37
CA ARG A 208 -3.07 -8.47 -5.25
C ARG A 208 -2.38 -8.40 -3.90
N SER A 209 -1.28 -9.15 -3.74
CA SER A 209 -0.50 -9.18 -2.50
C SER A 209 0.14 -7.81 -2.22
N PHE A 210 0.78 -7.20 -3.22
CA PHE A 210 1.28 -5.82 -3.14
C PHE A 210 0.16 -4.80 -2.86
N GLY A 211 -1.05 -5.05 -3.34
CA GLY A 211 -2.22 -4.23 -3.03
C GLY A 211 -2.57 -4.21 -1.53
N GLN A 212 -2.33 -5.31 -0.83
CA GLN A 212 -2.68 -5.52 0.59
C GLN A 212 -1.51 -5.25 1.55
N MET A 213 -0.27 -5.36 1.09
CA MET A 213 0.92 -5.13 1.90
C MET A 213 1.13 -3.63 2.19
N ASN A 214 1.60 -3.35 3.41
CA ASN A 214 2.14 -2.03 3.74
C ASN A 214 3.53 -1.90 3.12
N ALA A 215 3.85 -0.70 2.64
CA ALA A 215 5.21 -0.43 2.16
C ALA A 215 6.19 -0.57 3.35
N PRO A 216 7.38 -1.16 3.12
CA PRO A 216 8.42 -1.29 4.14
C PRO A 216 8.78 0.05 4.79
N ASP A 217 9.21 0.01 6.06
CA ASP A 217 9.74 1.22 6.73
C ASP A 217 10.99 1.69 5.95
N PRO A 218 11.04 2.95 5.48
CA PRO A 218 12.19 3.51 4.78
C PRO A 218 13.52 3.32 5.52
N ARG A 219 13.49 3.28 6.85
CA ARG A 219 14.68 3.11 7.70
C ARG A 219 15.25 1.70 7.69
N SER A 220 14.42 0.69 7.40
CA SER A 220 14.84 -0.72 7.32
C SER A 220 15.64 -1.04 6.05
N LEU A 221 15.59 -0.15 5.05
CA LEU A 221 16.19 -0.32 3.74
C LEU A 221 17.31 0.72 3.50
N ASP A 222 18.03 1.13 4.54
CA ASP A 222 19.16 2.06 4.40
C ASP A 222 20.23 1.44 3.46
N PRO A 223 20.52 2.06 2.30
CA PRO A 223 21.53 1.57 1.35
C PRO A 223 22.92 1.39 1.96
N ARG A 224 23.22 2.10 3.06
CA ARG A 224 24.50 2.02 3.76
C ARG A 224 24.67 0.75 4.56
N THR A 225 23.57 0.15 5.01
CA THR A 225 23.59 -1.06 5.85
C THR A 225 23.32 -2.32 5.04
N ALA A 226 22.51 -2.23 3.98
CA ALA A 226 22.18 -3.35 3.12
C ALA A 226 22.13 -2.93 1.63
N PRO A 227 23.29 -2.80 0.95
CA PRO A 227 23.36 -2.27 -0.43
C PRO A 227 22.59 -3.10 -1.47
N PHE A 228 22.27 -4.35 -1.16
CA PHE A 228 21.52 -5.27 -2.02
C PHE A 228 20.04 -5.40 -1.67
N ALA A 229 19.56 -4.79 -0.57
CA ALA A 229 18.17 -4.91 -0.16
C ALA A 229 17.19 -4.25 -1.17
N LEU A 230 17.65 -3.21 -1.88
CA LEU A 230 16.88 -2.53 -2.92
C LEU A 230 16.97 -3.20 -4.29
N LEU A 231 17.89 -4.16 -4.48
CA LEU A 231 18.11 -4.79 -5.78
C LEU A 231 16.84 -5.45 -6.36
N PRO A 232 16.04 -6.21 -5.59
CA PRO A 232 14.82 -6.84 -6.12
C PRO A 232 13.77 -5.82 -6.54
N GLU A 233 13.64 -4.71 -5.82
CA GLU A 233 12.71 -3.62 -6.16
C GLU A 233 13.10 -2.96 -7.48
N VAL A 234 14.38 -2.60 -7.63
CA VAL A 234 14.91 -1.99 -8.85
C VAL A 234 14.77 -2.94 -10.03
N LEU A 235 15.11 -4.23 -9.85
CA LEU A 235 14.95 -5.24 -10.89
C LEU A 235 13.48 -5.41 -11.31
N ALA A 236 12.55 -5.43 -10.35
CA ALA A 236 11.12 -5.50 -10.65
C ALA A 236 10.67 -4.29 -11.47
N VAL A 237 11.06 -3.07 -11.07
CA VAL A 237 10.71 -1.83 -11.80
C VAL A 237 11.23 -1.84 -13.23
N LEU A 238 12.43 -2.40 -13.47
CA LEU A 238 13.05 -2.46 -14.79
C LEU A 238 12.52 -3.60 -15.68
N LEU A 239 12.29 -4.80 -15.12
CA LEU A 239 11.92 -5.99 -15.89
C LEU A 239 10.43 -6.05 -16.23
N LEU A 240 9.56 -5.58 -15.34
CA LEU A 240 8.11 -5.61 -15.56
C LEU A 240 7.65 -4.93 -16.86
N PRO A 241 8.12 -3.71 -17.22
CA PRO A 241 7.74 -3.05 -18.46
C PRO A 241 8.41 -3.64 -19.70
N LEU A 242 9.46 -4.45 -19.52
CA LEU A 242 10.12 -5.10 -20.65
C LEU A 242 9.21 -6.16 -21.28
N VAL A 243 8.39 -6.87 -20.50
CA VAL A 243 7.47 -7.90 -21.00
C VAL A 243 6.51 -7.37 -22.09
N PRO A 244 5.71 -6.31 -21.85
CA PRO A 244 4.78 -5.80 -22.88
C PRO A 244 5.45 -5.13 -24.08
N VAL A 245 6.76 -4.86 -24.03
CA VAL A 245 7.51 -4.30 -25.15
C VAL A 245 8.23 -5.40 -25.93
N ALA A 246 8.98 -6.25 -25.25
CA ALA A 246 9.82 -7.27 -25.87
C ALA A 246 8.98 -8.39 -26.49
N LEU A 247 7.89 -8.83 -25.85
CA LEU A 247 7.09 -9.93 -26.39
C LEU A 247 6.46 -9.59 -27.76
N PRO A 248 5.78 -8.45 -27.96
CA PRO A 248 5.31 -8.06 -29.29
C PRO A 248 6.43 -7.88 -30.31
N VAL A 249 7.58 -7.32 -29.91
CA VAL A 249 8.72 -7.12 -30.83
C VAL A 249 9.27 -8.46 -31.30
N MET A 250 9.47 -9.42 -30.40
CA MET A 250 9.91 -10.78 -30.76
C MET A 250 8.87 -11.47 -31.64
N TRP A 251 7.58 -11.36 -31.28
CA TRP A 251 6.47 -11.95 -32.02
C TRP A 251 6.37 -11.43 -33.46
N VAL A 252 6.40 -10.11 -33.63
CA VAL A 252 6.34 -9.48 -34.96
C VAL A 252 7.61 -9.73 -35.76
N GLY A 253 8.78 -9.66 -35.13
CA GLY A 253 10.06 -9.90 -35.79
C GLY A 253 10.18 -11.32 -36.32
N GLU A 254 9.71 -12.29 -35.55
CA GLU A 254 9.67 -13.69 -35.97
C GLU A 254 8.69 -13.89 -37.13
N TRP A 255 7.46 -13.39 -37.01
CA TRP A 255 6.47 -13.51 -38.08
C TRP A 255 6.93 -12.87 -39.38
N TRP A 256 7.58 -11.69 -39.29
CA TRP A 256 8.21 -11.03 -40.41
C TRP A 256 9.31 -11.89 -41.06
N SER A 257 10.15 -12.54 -40.25
CA SER A 257 11.23 -13.40 -40.71
C SER A 257 10.71 -14.65 -41.41
N GLU A 258 9.64 -15.27 -40.92
CA GLU A 258 9.02 -16.42 -41.57
C GLU A 258 8.41 -16.06 -42.93
N LEU A 259 7.75 -14.89 -43.00
CA LEU A 259 7.12 -14.36 -44.23
C LEU A 259 8.15 -14.03 -45.33
N HIS A 260 9.31 -13.49 -44.97
CA HIS A 260 10.24 -12.93 -45.95
C HIS A 260 11.56 -13.70 -46.12
N ALA A 261 12.06 -14.36 -45.08
CA ALA A 261 13.38 -14.97 -45.09
C ALA A 261 13.34 -16.50 -45.24
N ALA A 262 12.33 -17.17 -44.68
CA ALA A 262 12.31 -18.64 -44.62
C ALA A 262 11.59 -19.30 -45.82
N GLY A 263 10.81 -18.54 -46.60
CA GLY A 263 10.07 -19.06 -47.76
C GLY A 263 9.10 -20.20 -47.42
N LEU A 264 8.62 -20.25 -46.17
CA LEU A 264 7.77 -21.32 -45.68
C LEU A 264 6.37 -21.25 -46.32
N PRO A 265 5.76 -22.39 -46.69
CA PRO A 265 4.44 -22.40 -47.30
C PRO A 265 3.37 -21.94 -46.30
N HIS A 266 2.81 -20.76 -46.53
CA HIS A 266 1.74 -20.17 -45.72
C HIS A 266 0.39 -20.80 -46.04
N THR A 267 0.11 -21.95 -45.44
CA THR A 267 -1.23 -22.57 -45.53
C THR A 267 -2.24 -21.78 -44.70
N LEU A 268 -3.53 -21.88 -45.03
CA LEU A 268 -4.61 -21.28 -44.24
C LEU A 268 -4.53 -21.69 -42.76
N GLY A 269 -4.19 -22.96 -42.49
CA GLY A 269 -4.06 -23.48 -41.13
C GLY A 269 -2.97 -22.75 -40.32
N PHE A 270 -1.84 -22.45 -40.94
CA PHE A 270 -0.76 -21.69 -40.30
C PHE A 270 -1.23 -20.31 -39.83
N HIS A 271 -1.93 -19.55 -40.69
CA HIS A 271 -2.45 -18.24 -40.30
C HIS A 271 -3.52 -18.31 -39.20
N VAL A 272 -4.38 -19.33 -39.22
CA VAL A 272 -5.39 -19.53 -38.17
C VAL A 272 -4.72 -19.79 -36.83
N ILE A 273 -3.72 -20.67 -36.78
CA ILE A 273 -2.96 -20.98 -35.55
C ILE A 273 -2.28 -19.73 -34.99
N ARG A 274 -1.50 -19.02 -35.84
CA ARG A 274 -0.83 -17.76 -35.45
C ARG A 274 -1.80 -16.68 -34.98
N GLY A 275 -3.00 -16.62 -35.58
CA GLY A 275 -4.07 -15.71 -35.15
C GLY A 275 -4.54 -16.00 -33.72
N PHE A 276 -4.73 -17.27 -33.37
CA PHE A 276 -5.08 -17.66 -32.00
C PHE A 276 -3.97 -17.36 -31.00
N GLU A 277 -2.71 -17.65 -31.33
CA GLU A 277 -1.56 -17.34 -30.47
C GLU A 277 -1.43 -15.83 -30.24
N SER A 278 -1.63 -15.02 -31.28
CA SER A 278 -1.62 -13.55 -31.18
C SER A 278 -2.73 -13.04 -30.27
N LEU A 279 -3.92 -13.65 -30.32
CA LEU A 279 -5.03 -13.32 -29.43
C LEU A 279 -4.70 -13.67 -27.96
N LEU A 280 -4.13 -14.86 -27.72
CA LEU A 280 -3.71 -15.29 -26.39
C LEU A 280 -2.65 -14.34 -25.81
N LEU A 281 -1.65 -13.98 -26.61
CA LEU A 281 -0.61 -13.03 -26.22
C LEU A 281 -1.22 -11.66 -25.90
N SER A 282 -2.15 -11.17 -26.72
CA SER A 282 -2.82 -9.88 -26.50
C SER A 282 -3.60 -9.86 -25.18
N VAL A 283 -4.37 -10.92 -24.89
CA VAL A 283 -5.10 -11.05 -23.61
C VAL A 283 -4.14 -11.10 -22.43
N PHE A 284 -3.05 -11.87 -22.55
CA PHE A 284 -2.00 -11.94 -21.53
C PHE A 284 -1.39 -10.56 -21.25
N LEU A 285 -0.98 -9.83 -22.30
CA LEU A 285 -0.35 -8.52 -22.18
C LEU A 285 -1.28 -7.48 -21.57
N TRP A 286 -2.56 -7.49 -21.96
CA TRP A 286 -3.55 -6.60 -21.36
C TRP A 286 -3.65 -6.82 -19.85
N ARG A 287 -3.72 -8.08 -19.39
CA ARG A 287 -3.73 -8.40 -17.95
C ARG A 287 -2.41 -8.04 -17.28
N TRP A 288 -1.27 -8.28 -17.95
CA TRP A 288 0.06 -7.99 -17.45
C TRP A 288 0.24 -6.50 -17.15
N ILE A 289 -0.17 -5.61 -18.07
CA ILE A 289 -0.07 -4.16 -17.90
C ILE A 289 -0.87 -3.68 -16.68
N HIS A 290 -2.10 -4.19 -16.50
CA HIS A 290 -2.91 -3.87 -15.34
C HIS A 290 -2.27 -4.33 -14.01
N ALA A 291 -1.70 -5.54 -13.98
CA ALA A 291 -1.01 -6.03 -12.79
C ALA A 291 0.30 -5.25 -12.51
N MET A 292 1.09 -4.98 -13.56
CA MET A 292 2.35 -4.25 -13.50
C MET A 292 2.18 -2.87 -12.87
N THR A 293 1.18 -2.09 -13.32
CA THR A 293 0.97 -0.72 -12.83
C THR A 293 0.68 -0.67 -11.33
N VAL A 294 -0.03 -1.67 -10.78
CA VAL A 294 -0.25 -1.81 -9.34
C VAL A 294 1.06 -2.09 -8.60
N ILE A 295 1.87 -3.04 -9.10
CA ILE A 295 3.14 -3.43 -8.48
C ILE A 295 4.14 -2.25 -8.51
N GLN A 296 4.35 -1.65 -9.68
CA GLN A 296 5.28 -0.53 -9.85
C GLN A 296 4.84 0.69 -9.03
N GLY A 297 3.53 0.97 -8.93
CA GLY A 297 3.04 2.05 -8.10
C GLY A 297 3.37 1.87 -6.62
N ARG A 298 3.28 0.62 -6.11
CA ARG A 298 3.65 0.30 -4.72
C ARG A 298 5.15 0.41 -4.47
N ILE A 299 5.97 -0.12 -5.38
CA ILE A 299 7.44 -0.04 -5.29
C ILE A 299 7.92 1.42 -5.45
N ALA A 300 7.31 2.22 -6.31
CA ALA A 300 7.67 3.63 -6.45
C ALA A 300 7.43 4.40 -5.14
N VAL A 301 6.34 4.09 -4.42
CA VAL A 301 6.04 4.72 -3.12
C VAL A 301 7.05 4.30 -2.04
N SER A 302 7.53 3.05 -2.03
CA SER A 302 8.58 2.64 -1.09
C SER A 302 9.89 3.39 -1.37
N LEU A 303 10.28 3.52 -2.65
CA LEU A 303 11.52 4.18 -3.04
C LEU A 303 11.50 5.71 -2.83
N VAL A 304 10.37 6.39 -3.06
CA VAL A 304 10.28 7.86 -2.91
C VAL A 304 10.35 8.28 -1.44
N ARG A 305 9.82 7.50 -0.49
CA ARG A 305 9.86 7.82 0.95
C ARG A 305 11.26 7.73 1.58
N GLN A 306 12.26 7.27 0.84
CA GLN A 306 13.65 7.18 1.30
C GLN A 306 14.46 8.47 1.08
N ARG A 307 13.93 9.44 0.33
CA ARG A 307 14.56 10.75 0.09
C ARG A 307 13.91 11.85 0.91
#